data_AF-A0A6N8J2L5-F1
#
_entry.id   AF-A0A6N8J2L5-F1
#
_cell.length_a   1.000
_cell.length_b   1.000
_cell.length_c   1.000
_cell.angle_alpha   90.00
_cell.angle_beta   90.00
_cell.angle_gamma   90.00
#
_symmetry.space_group_name_H-M   'P 1'
#
loop_
_entity.id
_entity.type
_entity.pdbx_description
1 polymer ?
#
loop_
_entity_poly.entity_id
_entity_poly.type
_entity_poly.pdbx_seq_one_letter_code
_entity_poly.pdbx_strand_id
1 'polypeptide(L)'
;MKIKLVALLLMAVACTKTETINPPSLATNRVLEYKVTNVSGDPIYGVINDENKTITAYIPYYYYLTSLQAEIKVSDGASITPGSNTLITGLDSLFFAENLQYKVTAKDGSVASYNLVVETQQPALSVNEITEDSWMTSSVSDTYPYDRPVTYTITGKNFIVNSSLTVKPQVIFIAADGKEYKPVGTTDFSTTNGIDGSFSVYMPYAATIPEGTYKIKVVNYSRAVLLEKTIRILYPVN
;
A
#
# COMPACT_ATOMS: atom_id res chain seq x y z
N MET A 1 98.38 0.96 28.47
CA MET A 1 97.42 -0.16 28.50
C MET A 1 96.15 0.31 27.79
N LYS A 2 95.79 -0.37 26.70
CA LYS A 2 94.61 -0.08 25.86
C LYS A 2 93.34 -0.48 26.63
N ILE A 3 92.24 0.25 26.46
CA ILE A 3 90.89 -0.27 26.15
C ILE A 3 89.99 0.94 25.83
N LYS A 4 89.57 1.00 24.57
CA LYS A 4 88.41 1.78 24.12
C LYS A 4 87.17 1.01 24.52
N LEU A 5 86.14 1.66 25.07
CA LEU A 5 84.79 1.11 25.04
C LEU A 5 83.84 2.15 24.46
N VAL A 6 83.57 1.94 23.17
CA VAL A 6 82.48 2.54 22.40
C VAL A 6 81.21 1.81 22.81
N ALA A 7 80.15 2.54 23.17
CA ALA A 7 78.79 2.02 23.17
C ALA A 7 77.89 3.07 22.51
N LEU A 8 77.72 2.86 21.20
CA LEU A 8 76.86 3.60 20.30
C LEU A 8 75.41 3.17 20.55
N LEU A 9 74.58 4.06 21.08
CA LEU A 9 73.15 3.82 21.28
C LEU A 9 72.39 4.14 19.99
N LEU A 10 72.21 3.14 19.10
CA LEU A 10 71.29 3.24 17.97
C LEU A 10 69.85 3.08 18.50
N MET A 11 69.07 4.17 18.51
CA MET A 11 67.61 4.10 18.64
C MET A 11 67.03 3.71 17.27
N ALA A 12 66.55 2.47 17.14
CA ALA A 12 65.83 2.02 15.97
C ALA A 12 64.41 2.61 15.98
N VAL A 13 64.12 3.50 15.03
CA VAL A 13 62.77 4.00 14.75
C VAL A 13 62.02 2.91 13.98
N ALA A 14 61.29 2.06 14.70
CA ALA A 14 60.39 1.08 14.10
C ALA A 14 59.08 1.76 13.68
N CYS A 15 59.07 2.39 12.52
CA CYS A 15 57.82 2.75 11.84
C CYS A 15 57.16 1.46 11.34
N THR A 16 56.15 0.96 12.04
CA THR A 16 55.23 -0.04 11.49
C THR A 16 54.46 0.60 10.34
N LYS A 17 54.70 0.11 9.12
CA LYS A 17 53.98 0.50 7.92
C LYS A 17 52.48 0.29 8.19
N THR A 18 51.72 1.37 8.29
CA THR A 18 50.26 1.28 8.47
C THR A 18 49.68 0.89 7.12
N GLU A 19 49.27 -0.36 6.96
CA GLU A 19 48.52 -0.78 5.78
C GLU A 19 47.10 -0.22 5.89
N THR A 20 46.83 0.82 5.12
CA THR A 20 45.47 1.35 4.95
C THR A 20 44.69 0.37 4.08
N ILE A 21 43.87 -0.47 4.71
CA ILE A 21 42.86 -1.26 4.01
C ILE A 21 41.79 -0.28 3.54
N ASN A 22 41.67 -0.09 2.23
CA ASN A 22 40.57 0.70 1.68
C ASN A 22 39.24 0.05 2.08
N PRO A 23 38.22 0.86 2.45
CA PRO A 23 36.89 0.30 2.67
C PRO A 23 36.44 -0.44 1.40
N PRO A 24 35.73 -1.57 1.55
CA PRO A 24 35.24 -2.33 0.41
C PRO A 24 34.39 -1.42 -0.49
N SER A 25 34.57 -1.55 -1.81
CA SER A 25 33.80 -0.79 -2.78
C SER A 25 32.32 -1.11 -2.64
N LEU A 26 31.49 -0.07 -2.56
CA LEU A 26 30.04 -0.23 -2.55
C LEU A 26 29.55 -0.80 -3.89
N ALA A 27 28.47 -1.57 -3.84
CA ALA A 27 27.84 -2.08 -5.05
C ALA A 27 27.39 -0.92 -5.97
N THR A 28 27.56 -1.12 -7.28
CA THR A 28 27.30 -0.12 -8.33
C THR A 28 25.90 -0.23 -8.94
N ASN A 29 25.03 -1.07 -8.36
CA ASN A 29 23.64 -1.29 -8.77
C ASN A 29 22.67 -0.96 -7.62
N ARG A 30 22.87 0.17 -6.93
CA ARG A 30 22.08 0.55 -5.76
C ARG A 30 21.06 1.63 -6.07
N VAL A 31 19.97 1.63 -5.31
CA VAL A 31 19.11 2.80 -5.16
C VAL A 31 19.73 3.69 -4.09
N LEU A 32 19.93 4.97 -4.39
CA LEU A 32 20.57 5.93 -3.51
C LEU A 32 19.56 6.89 -2.88
N GLU A 33 18.49 7.21 -3.59
CA GLU A 33 17.40 8.06 -3.11
C GLU A 33 16.10 7.62 -3.77
N TYR A 34 15.02 7.61 -3.00
CA TYR A 34 13.67 7.37 -3.49
C TYR A 34 12.76 8.43 -2.88
N LYS A 35 12.07 9.22 -3.70
CA LYS A 35 11.16 10.25 -3.21
C LYS A 35 9.87 10.26 -4.03
N VAL A 36 8.73 10.14 -3.36
CA VAL A 36 7.40 10.26 -3.98
C VAL A 36 7.11 11.73 -4.20
N THR A 37 6.83 12.11 -5.44
CA THR A 37 6.75 13.52 -5.87
C THR A 37 5.35 13.95 -6.32
N ASN A 38 4.41 13.03 -6.53
CA ASN A 38 3.02 13.36 -6.86
C ASN A 38 2.17 13.68 -5.63
N VAL A 39 2.75 14.45 -4.69
CA VAL A 39 2.11 14.90 -3.45
C VAL A 39 2.19 16.42 -3.35
N SER A 40 1.27 17.04 -2.60
CA SER A 40 1.37 18.45 -2.28
C SER A 40 2.37 18.69 -1.15
N GLY A 41 3.18 19.75 -1.28
CA GLY A 41 4.21 20.10 -0.31
C GLY A 41 5.54 19.38 -0.57
N ASP A 42 6.27 19.06 0.50
CA ASP A 42 7.54 18.35 0.42
C ASP A 42 7.35 16.90 -0.04
N PRO A 43 8.31 16.34 -0.80
CA PRO A 43 8.23 14.96 -1.25
C PRO A 43 8.35 13.98 -0.07
N ILE A 44 7.74 12.81 -0.21
CA ILE A 44 7.84 11.75 0.80
C ILE A 44 9.07 10.89 0.47
N TYR A 45 10.05 10.90 1.37
CA TYR A 45 11.25 10.08 1.24
C TYR A 45 10.98 8.62 1.61
N GLY A 46 11.44 7.71 0.74
CA GLY A 46 11.42 6.27 1.00
C GLY A 46 12.65 5.84 1.81
N VAL A 47 12.47 4.83 2.65
CA VAL A 47 13.55 4.16 3.37
C VAL A 47 14.13 3.07 2.48
N ILE A 48 15.41 3.16 2.17
CA ILE A 48 16.11 2.17 1.34
C ILE A 48 16.86 1.21 2.26
N ASN A 49 16.60 -0.09 2.10
CA ASN A 49 17.37 -1.14 2.75
C ASN A 49 18.10 -1.95 1.66
N ASP A 50 19.38 -1.66 1.48
CA ASP A 50 20.21 -2.36 0.50
C ASP A 50 20.40 -3.84 0.84
N GLU A 51 20.49 -4.22 2.10
CA GLU A 51 20.71 -5.61 2.50
C GLU A 51 19.51 -6.48 2.14
N ASN A 52 18.31 -6.05 2.53
CA ASN A 52 17.05 -6.74 2.25
C ASN A 52 16.50 -6.46 0.86
N LYS A 53 17.12 -5.55 0.11
CA LYS A 53 16.67 -5.08 -1.21
C LYS A 53 15.20 -4.63 -1.16
N THR A 54 14.91 -3.70 -0.26
CA THR A 54 13.58 -3.09 -0.14
C THR A 54 13.64 -1.57 -0.19
N ILE A 55 12.54 -0.99 -0.65
CA ILE A 55 12.24 0.43 -0.57
C ILE A 55 10.90 0.55 0.13
N THR A 56 10.86 1.18 1.30
CA THR A 56 9.60 1.39 2.04
C THR A 56 9.17 2.85 1.95
N ALA A 57 7.99 3.10 1.39
CA ALA A 57 7.38 4.42 1.34
C ALA A 57 6.24 4.50 2.34
N TYR A 58 6.38 5.37 3.34
CA TYR A 58 5.34 5.64 4.34
C TYR A 58 4.44 6.78 3.87
N ILE A 59 3.25 6.46 3.39
CA ILE A 59 2.34 7.41 2.75
C ILE A 59 1.28 7.87 3.76
N PRO A 60 1.24 9.16 4.13
CA PRO A 60 0.11 9.69 4.88
C PRO A 60 -1.20 9.52 4.10
N TYR A 61 -2.22 8.96 4.73
CA TYR A 61 -3.46 8.58 4.05
C TYR A 61 -4.22 9.77 3.44
N TYR A 62 -4.03 10.98 3.98
CA TYR A 62 -4.71 12.19 3.54
C TYR A 62 -4.24 12.69 2.18
N TYR A 63 -3.20 12.10 1.59
CA TYR A 63 -2.86 12.33 0.18
C TYR A 63 -3.77 11.56 -0.78
N TYR A 64 -4.51 10.55 -0.30
CA TYR A 64 -5.44 9.75 -1.09
C TYR A 64 -4.84 9.22 -2.41
N LEU A 65 -3.54 8.87 -2.40
CA LEU A 65 -2.84 8.45 -3.60
C LEU A 65 -3.41 7.13 -4.13
N THR A 66 -3.92 7.15 -5.36
CA THR A 66 -4.30 5.96 -6.15
C THR A 66 -3.28 5.63 -7.24
N SER A 67 -2.31 6.52 -7.43
CA SER A 67 -1.13 6.38 -8.29
C SER A 67 0.09 6.91 -7.55
N LEU A 68 1.27 6.42 -7.91
CA LEU A 68 2.55 6.79 -7.30
C LEU A 68 3.55 7.17 -8.39
N GLN A 69 4.13 8.35 -8.26
CA GLN A 69 5.26 8.79 -9.07
C GLN A 69 6.42 9.09 -8.15
N ALA A 70 7.58 8.49 -8.41
CA ALA A 70 8.78 8.70 -7.62
C ALA A 70 9.95 9.14 -8.48
N GLU A 71 10.71 10.11 -7.99
CA GLU A 71 12.04 10.40 -8.50
C GLU A 71 13.04 9.49 -7.77
N ILE A 72 13.91 8.83 -8.53
CA ILE A 72 14.81 7.79 -8.01
C ILE A 72 16.22 8.06 -8.49
N LYS A 73 17.16 8.17 -7.55
CA LYS A 73 18.59 8.22 -7.84
C LYS A 73 19.18 6.84 -7.65
N VAL A 74 20.05 6.43 -8.57
CA VAL A 74 20.79 5.16 -8.52
C VAL A 74 22.28 5.42 -8.61
N SER A 75 23.09 4.39 -8.36
CA SER A 75 24.54 4.40 -8.54
C SER A 75 24.99 5.02 -9.86
N ASP A 76 26.16 5.65 -9.89
CA ASP A 76 26.64 6.39 -11.06
C ASP A 76 26.71 5.53 -12.34
N GLY A 77 25.94 5.94 -13.35
CA GLY A 77 25.81 5.25 -14.63
C GLY A 77 25.03 3.93 -14.59
N ALA A 78 24.39 3.60 -13.47
CA ALA A 78 23.37 2.58 -13.45
C ALA A 78 22.07 3.10 -14.08
N SER A 79 21.22 2.19 -14.53
CA SER A 79 19.85 2.46 -14.98
C SER A 79 18.85 1.77 -14.06
N ILE A 80 17.59 2.21 -14.09
CA ILE A 80 16.52 1.65 -13.26
C ILE A 80 15.25 1.39 -14.08
N THR A 81 14.58 0.27 -13.81
CA THR A 81 13.30 -0.11 -14.42
C THR A 81 12.32 -0.61 -13.33
N PRO A 82 11.10 -0.04 -13.19
CA PRO A 82 10.58 1.14 -13.88
C PRO A 82 11.49 2.37 -13.72
N GLY A 83 11.50 3.23 -14.75
CA GLY A 83 12.34 4.42 -14.77
C GLY A 83 11.92 5.43 -13.69
N SER A 84 12.86 6.28 -13.27
CA SER A 84 12.55 7.45 -12.44
C SER A 84 11.43 8.28 -13.09
N ASN A 85 10.52 8.80 -12.27
CA ASN A 85 9.33 9.55 -12.66
C ASN A 85 8.28 8.76 -13.46
N THR A 86 8.39 7.43 -13.56
CA THR A 86 7.30 6.60 -14.09
C THR A 86 6.09 6.68 -13.16
N LEU A 87 4.91 6.95 -13.72
CA LEU A 87 3.66 6.91 -12.98
C LEU A 87 3.19 5.45 -12.86
N ILE A 88 3.16 4.95 -11.63
CA ILE A 88 2.58 3.65 -11.29
C ILE A 88 1.12 3.86 -10.92
N THR A 89 0.20 3.19 -11.61
CA THR A 89 -1.24 3.22 -11.32
C THR A 89 -1.66 1.95 -10.57
N GLY A 90 -2.85 1.94 -9.96
CA GLY A 90 -3.39 0.75 -9.28
C GLY A 90 -2.76 0.48 -7.91
N LEU A 91 -2.56 1.53 -7.11
CA LEU A 91 -1.98 1.40 -5.76
C LEU A 91 -2.80 0.50 -4.82
N ASP A 92 -4.10 0.39 -5.06
CA ASP A 92 -5.00 -0.50 -4.35
C ASP A 92 -4.51 -1.96 -4.38
N SER A 93 -4.04 -2.45 -5.51
CA SER A 93 -3.47 -3.80 -5.60
C SER A 93 -2.18 -3.98 -4.79
N LEU A 94 -1.32 -2.95 -4.77
CA LEU A 94 -0.06 -2.97 -4.04
C LEU A 94 -0.25 -2.98 -2.52
N PHE A 95 -1.41 -2.54 -2.02
CA PHE A 95 -1.71 -2.60 -0.59
C PHE A 95 -2.02 -4.01 -0.08
N PHE A 96 -2.44 -4.94 -0.94
CA PHE A 96 -3.01 -6.22 -0.49
C PHE A 96 -2.29 -7.49 -0.99
N ALA A 97 -1.56 -7.45 -2.11
CA ALA A 97 -0.87 -8.65 -2.60
C ALA A 97 0.18 -8.43 -3.69
N GLU A 98 0.12 -7.33 -4.44
CA GLU A 98 1.03 -7.14 -5.57
C GLU A 98 2.38 -6.55 -5.12
N ASN A 99 3.47 -7.12 -5.64
CA ASN A 99 4.82 -6.62 -5.41
C ASN A 99 5.31 -5.89 -6.65
N LEU A 100 5.59 -4.59 -6.52
CA LEU A 100 6.33 -3.85 -7.55
C LEU A 100 7.83 -3.96 -7.26
N GLN A 101 8.63 -4.26 -8.29
CA GLN A 101 10.08 -4.31 -8.20
C GLN A 101 10.75 -3.26 -9.07
N TYR A 102 11.74 -2.57 -8.50
CA TYR A 102 12.69 -1.74 -9.23
C TYR A 102 13.98 -2.50 -9.47
N LYS A 103 14.34 -2.69 -10.74
CA LYS A 103 15.59 -3.34 -11.17
C LYS A 103 16.62 -2.28 -11.49
N VAL A 104 17.72 -2.26 -10.73
CA VAL A 104 18.87 -1.40 -10.97
C VAL A 104 19.94 -2.20 -11.70
N THR A 105 20.35 -1.74 -12.88
CA THR A 105 21.38 -2.38 -13.71
C THR A 105 22.61 -1.48 -13.79
N ALA A 106 23.74 -1.93 -13.26
CA ALA A 106 25.01 -1.19 -13.30
C ALA A 106 25.65 -1.20 -14.69
N LYS A 107 26.68 -0.34 -14.88
CA LYS A 107 27.51 -0.30 -16.10
C LYS A 107 28.16 -1.64 -16.45
N ASP A 108 28.49 -2.45 -15.45
CA ASP A 108 29.09 -3.79 -15.61
C ASP A 108 28.06 -4.90 -15.91
N GLY A 109 26.77 -4.54 -15.98
CA GLY A 109 25.67 -5.47 -16.24
C GLY A 109 25.12 -6.18 -15.01
N SER A 110 25.69 -5.97 -13.81
CA SER A 110 25.15 -6.53 -12.58
C SER A 110 23.79 -5.91 -12.24
N VAL A 111 22.85 -6.73 -11.74
CA VAL A 111 21.46 -6.31 -11.46
C VAL A 111 21.10 -6.54 -10.00
N ALA A 112 20.46 -5.54 -9.39
CA ALA A 112 19.80 -5.66 -8.11
C ALA A 112 18.30 -5.35 -8.26
N SER A 113 17.43 -6.16 -7.65
CA SER A 113 15.98 -5.95 -7.68
C SER A 113 15.49 -5.56 -6.30
N TYR A 114 14.91 -4.36 -6.16
CA TYR A 114 14.37 -3.81 -4.92
C TYR A 114 12.85 -3.95 -4.91
N ASN A 115 12.28 -4.58 -3.88
CA ASN A 115 10.84 -4.63 -3.68
C ASN A 115 10.34 -3.30 -3.10
N LEU A 116 9.34 -2.69 -3.73
CA LEU A 116 8.63 -1.55 -3.17
C LEU A 116 7.59 -2.03 -2.17
N VAL A 117 7.66 -1.50 -0.96
CA VAL A 117 6.64 -1.66 0.09
C VAL A 117 5.97 -0.30 0.29
N VAL A 118 4.67 -0.23 0.02
CA VAL A 118 3.89 0.99 0.24
C VAL A 118 3.07 0.83 1.51
N GLU A 119 3.49 1.49 2.58
CA GLU A 119 2.78 1.47 3.85
C GLU A 119 2.03 2.78 4.02
N THR A 120 0.70 2.72 3.94
CA THR A 120 -0.09 3.91 4.26
C THR A 120 -0.31 4.01 5.77
N GLN A 121 -0.25 5.23 6.27
CA GLN A 121 -0.50 5.56 7.69
C GLN A 121 -2.01 5.60 8.01
N GLN A 122 -2.84 4.85 7.27
CA GLN A 122 -4.26 4.70 7.59
C GLN A 122 -4.40 3.93 8.91
N PRO A 123 -5.18 4.44 9.87
CA PRO A 123 -5.51 3.68 11.08
C PRO A 123 -6.17 2.34 10.75
N ALA A 124 -6.22 1.43 11.73
CA ALA A 124 -6.95 0.18 11.55
C ALA A 124 -8.42 0.45 11.21
N LEU A 125 -8.90 -0.14 10.12
CA LEU A 125 -10.30 -0.07 9.73
C LEU A 125 -11.10 -0.96 10.68
N SER A 126 -12.20 -0.43 11.22
CA SER A 126 -13.16 -1.20 12.01
C SER A 126 -14.53 -1.02 11.40
N VAL A 127 -15.24 -2.12 11.20
CA VAL A 127 -16.58 -2.13 10.64
C VAL A 127 -17.48 -2.85 11.62
N ASN A 128 -18.61 -2.24 11.95
CA ASN A 128 -19.58 -2.87 12.84
C ASN A 128 -20.23 -4.03 12.11
N GLU A 129 -20.44 -5.14 12.84
CA GLU A 129 -21.19 -6.27 12.32
C GLU A 129 -22.60 -5.82 11.90
N ILE A 130 -23.07 -6.37 10.79
CA ILE A 130 -24.46 -6.24 10.39
C ILE A 130 -25.24 -7.22 11.28
N THR A 131 -26.22 -6.74 12.04
CA THR A 131 -26.95 -7.57 13.01
C THR A 131 -27.59 -8.78 12.34
N GLU A 132 -27.58 -9.92 13.05
CA GLU A 132 -28.32 -11.13 12.63
C GLU A 132 -29.81 -10.77 12.46
N ASP A 133 -30.44 -11.34 11.43
CA ASP A 133 -31.78 -11.02 10.92
C ASP A 133 -31.91 -9.74 10.09
N SER A 134 -30.80 -9.16 9.61
CA SER A 134 -30.87 -8.14 8.57
C SER A 134 -31.20 -8.79 7.23
N TRP A 135 -32.50 -8.99 6.97
CA TRP A 135 -32.99 -9.41 5.67
C TRP A 135 -32.74 -8.28 4.67
N MET A 136 -31.89 -8.57 3.72
CA MET A 136 -31.56 -7.64 2.67
C MET A 136 -32.51 -7.93 1.51
N THR A 137 -33.72 -7.38 1.61
CA THR A 137 -34.74 -7.49 0.56
C THR A 137 -34.64 -6.30 -0.39
N SER A 138 -34.33 -6.57 -1.66
CA SER A 138 -34.48 -5.57 -2.72
C SER A 138 -35.81 -5.83 -3.41
N SER A 139 -36.82 -4.97 -3.21
CA SER A 139 -38.11 -5.10 -3.89
C SER A 139 -37.91 -4.81 -5.39
N VAL A 140 -37.73 -5.86 -6.19
CA VAL A 140 -37.71 -5.76 -7.66
C VAL A 140 -39.16 -5.66 -8.14
N SER A 141 -39.82 -4.53 -7.92
CA SER A 141 -41.04 -4.21 -8.67
C SER A 141 -40.80 -3.18 -9.75
N ASP A 142 -39.63 -2.55 -9.80
CA ASP A 142 -39.45 -1.40 -10.66
C ASP A 142 -38.96 -1.83 -12.05
N THR A 143 -39.80 -1.55 -13.05
CA THR A 143 -39.43 -1.63 -14.47
C THR A 143 -38.25 -0.69 -14.78
N TYR A 144 -37.93 0.21 -13.84
CA TYR A 144 -36.77 1.09 -13.82
C TYR A 144 -35.93 0.87 -12.55
N PRO A 145 -34.94 -0.05 -12.57
CA PRO A 145 -34.08 -0.34 -11.41
C PRO A 145 -33.27 0.88 -10.89
N TYR A 146 -33.30 2.01 -11.60
CA TYR A 146 -32.57 3.23 -11.24
C TYR A 146 -33.32 4.16 -10.29
N ASP A 147 -34.64 4.05 -10.14
CA ASP A 147 -35.41 5.15 -9.54
C ASP A 147 -35.45 5.11 -8.01
N ARG A 148 -35.38 3.92 -7.37
CA ARG A 148 -35.37 3.76 -5.90
C ARG A 148 -34.62 2.51 -5.39
N PRO A 149 -33.28 2.45 -5.50
CA PRO A 149 -32.53 1.34 -4.94
C PRO A 149 -32.66 1.34 -3.40
N VAL A 150 -33.00 0.18 -2.83
CA VAL A 150 -32.95 -0.01 -1.37
C VAL A 150 -31.51 0.19 -0.92
N THR A 151 -31.29 1.04 0.08
CA THR A 151 -29.98 1.22 0.70
C THR A 151 -29.95 0.57 2.07
N TYR A 152 -28.75 0.20 2.50
CA TYR A 152 -28.48 -0.10 3.90
C TYR A 152 -27.25 0.65 4.36
N THR A 153 -27.19 0.92 5.66
CA THR A 153 -26.09 1.68 6.24
C THR A 153 -25.05 0.73 6.82
N ILE A 154 -23.80 0.90 6.39
CA ILE A 154 -22.64 0.36 7.09
C ILE A 154 -22.11 1.44 8.03
N THR A 155 -21.75 1.04 9.24
CA THR A 155 -21.14 1.91 10.24
C THR A 155 -19.82 1.32 10.73
N GLY A 156 -18.94 2.15 11.26
CA GLY A 156 -17.61 1.72 11.68
C GLY A 156 -16.72 2.92 12.01
N LYS A 157 -15.41 2.70 11.98
CA LYS A 157 -14.40 3.70 12.32
C LYS A 157 -13.29 3.74 11.28
N ASN A 158 -12.69 4.92 11.14
CA ASN A 158 -11.51 5.18 10.31
C ASN A 158 -11.75 4.96 8.80
N PHE A 159 -12.96 5.27 8.33
CA PHE A 159 -13.24 5.35 6.90
C PHE A 159 -12.60 6.60 6.30
N ILE A 160 -11.94 6.40 5.17
CA ILE A 160 -11.23 7.37 4.36
C ILE A 160 -12.09 7.66 3.13
N VAL A 161 -12.45 8.93 2.93
CA VAL A 161 -13.15 9.38 1.73
C VAL A 161 -12.54 10.70 1.25
N ASN A 162 -12.31 10.83 -0.05
CA ASN A 162 -11.90 12.10 -0.65
C ASN A 162 -13.06 12.78 -1.38
N SER A 163 -12.97 14.10 -1.58
CA SER A 163 -14.01 14.89 -2.24
C SER A 163 -14.33 14.43 -3.67
N SER A 164 -13.35 13.89 -4.38
CA SER A 164 -13.52 13.36 -5.75
C SER A 164 -14.08 11.94 -5.78
N LEU A 165 -14.31 11.31 -4.61
CA LEU A 165 -14.82 9.95 -4.44
C LEU A 165 -14.02 8.86 -5.18
N THR A 166 -12.75 9.14 -5.48
CA THR A 166 -11.79 8.17 -6.04
C THR A 166 -11.29 7.21 -4.98
N VAL A 167 -11.17 7.69 -3.74
CA VAL A 167 -10.98 6.88 -2.55
C VAL A 167 -12.27 6.94 -1.75
N LYS A 168 -12.98 5.81 -1.68
CA LYS A 168 -14.20 5.65 -0.89
C LYS A 168 -14.34 4.20 -0.41
N PRO A 169 -15.09 3.95 0.66
CA PRO A 169 -15.46 2.59 1.05
C PRO A 169 -16.11 1.82 -0.09
N GLN A 170 -15.68 0.58 -0.25
CA GLN A 170 -16.21 -0.41 -1.18
C GLN A 170 -16.69 -1.62 -0.40
N VAL A 171 -17.73 -2.28 -0.91
CA VAL A 171 -18.28 -3.50 -0.32
C VAL A 171 -18.20 -4.61 -1.36
N ILE A 172 -17.92 -5.81 -0.88
CA ILE A 172 -17.84 -7.01 -1.69
C ILE A 172 -18.65 -8.08 -0.97
N PHE A 173 -19.62 -8.65 -1.68
CA PHE A 173 -20.41 -9.79 -1.24
C PHE A 173 -19.72 -11.06 -1.73
N ILE A 174 -19.39 -11.96 -0.82
CA ILE A 174 -18.66 -13.20 -1.12
C ILE A 174 -19.61 -14.36 -0.91
N ALA A 175 -19.96 -15.06 -1.99
CA ALA A 175 -20.81 -16.25 -1.96
C ALA A 175 -20.09 -17.43 -1.28
N ALA A 176 -20.85 -18.48 -0.95
CA ALA A 176 -20.31 -19.68 -0.31
C ALA A 176 -19.25 -20.42 -1.16
N ASP A 177 -19.29 -20.27 -2.48
CA ASP A 177 -18.30 -20.80 -3.42
C ASP A 177 -17.06 -19.90 -3.59
N GLY A 178 -17.01 -18.77 -2.86
CA GLY A 178 -15.94 -17.78 -2.92
C GLY A 178 -16.10 -16.74 -4.03
N LYS A 179 -17.17 -16.81 -4.85
CA LYS A 179 -17.39 -15.82 -5.90
C LYS A 179 -17.71 -14.45 -5.30
N GLU A 180 -16.96 -13.44 -5.74
CA GLU A 180 -17.11 -12.05 -5.31
C GLU A 180 -18.09 -11.29 -6.21
N TYR A 181 -18.94 -10.49 -5.58
CA TYR A 181 -19.93 -9.63 -6.22
C TYR A 181 -19.84 -8.22 -5.63
N LYS A 182 -20.10 -7.19 -6.45
CA LYS A 182 -20.06 -5.79 -6.03
C LYS A 182 -21.48 -5.23 -5.91
N PRO A 183 -21.75 -4.30 -4.98
CA PRO A 183 -22.99 -3.54 -4.95
C PRO A 183 -23.09 -2.65 -6.20
N VAL A 184 -24.27 -2.06 -6.40
CA VAL A 184 -24.47 -1.00 -7.40
C VAL A 184 -23.56 0.19 -7.11
N GLY A 185 -23.36 0.51 -5.83
CA GLY A 185 -22.44 1.55 -5.40
C GLY A 185 -22.52 1.84 -3.91
N THR A 186 -21.73 2.80 -3.48
CA THR A 186 -21.68 3.35 -2.12
C THR A 186 -21.84 4.86 -2.17
N THR A 187 -22.62 5.43 -1.23
CA THR A 187 -22.99 6.85 -1.16
C THR A 187 -23.15 7.31 0.30
N ASP A 188 -23.56 8.56 0.52
CA ASP A 188 -23.96 9.14 1.80
C ASP A 188 -22.88 8.96 2.89
N PHE A 189 -21.64 9.18 2.50
CA PHE A 189 -20.50 9.09 3.41
C PHE A 189 -20.62 10.20 4.45
N SER A 190 -20.64 9.79 5.71
CA SER A 190 -20.66 10.68 6.86
C SER A 190 -19.55 10.28 7.81
N THR A 191 -18.88 11.27 8.39
CA THR A 191 -17.95 11.07 9.49
C THR A 191 -18.34 11.97 10.66
N THR A 192 -18.32 11.41 11.86
CA THR A 192 -18.60 12.11 13.12
C THR A 192 -17.35 12.04 13.99
N ASN A 193 -16.99 13.15 14.62
CA ASN A 193 -15.78 13.27 15.46
C ASN A 193 -14.46 12.88 14.75
N GLY A 194 -14.45 12.84 13.42
CA GLY A 194 -13.29 12.45 12.61
C GLY A 194 -12.89 10.97 12.69
N ILE A 195 -13.66 10.13 13.40
CA ILE A 195 -13.34 8.72 13.64
C ILE A 195 -14.50 7.83 13.21
N ASP A 196 -15.68 8.06 13.79
CA ASP A 196 -16.87 7.27 13.48
C ASP A 196 -17.33 7.64 12.08
N GLY A 197 -17.68 6.64 11.29
CA GLY A 197 -18.17 6.86 9.94
C GLY A 197 -19.28 5.91 9.55
N SER A 198 -20.08 6.38 8.60
CA SER A 198 -21.16 5.60 8.01
C SER A 198 -21.25 5.86 6.51
N PHE A 199 -21.78 4.90 5.77
CA PHE A 199 -22.11 5.09 4.38
C PHE A 199 -23.26 4.17 3.98
N SER A 200 -24.03 4.61 3.00
CA SER A 200 -25.09 3.83 2.39
C SER A 200 -24.50 2.93 1.30
N VAL A 201 -24.97 1.70 1.25
CA VAL A 201 -24.67 0.75 0.19
C VAL A 201 -25.95 0.51 -0.58
N TYR A 202 -25.91 0.73 -1.89
CA TYR A 202 -27.02 0.40 -2.77
C TYR A 202 -27.08 -1.11 -2.95
N MET A 203 -28.26 -1.66 -2.68
CA MET A 203 -28.52 -3.08 -2.78
C MET A 203 -28.27 -3.57 -4.20
N PRO A 204 -27.57 -4.70 -4.36
CA PRO A 204 -27.37 -5.30 -5.66
C PRO A 204 -28.70 -5.85 -6.22
N TYR A 205 -28.85 -5.87 -7.54
CA TYR A 205 -30.03 -6.40 -8.23
C TYR A 205 -29.87 -7.90 -8.53
N ALA A 206 -30.99 -8.61 -8.75
CA ALA A 206 -30.98 -10.03 -9.10
C ALA A 206 -30.12 -10.35 -10.34
N ALA A 207 -30.10 -9.44 -11.31
CA ALA A 207 -29.25 -9.56 -12.50
C ALA A 207 -27.74 -9.43 -12.21
N THR A 208 -27.38 -8.83 -11.07
CA THR A 208 -25.99 -8.55 -10.68
C THR A 208 -25.47 -9.50 -9.60
N ILE A 209 -26.32 -9.95 -8.69
CA ILE A 209 -26.00 -10.93 -7.66
C ILE A 209 -27.21 -11.88 -7.49
N PRO A 210 -27.01 -13.20 -7.44
CA PRO A 210 -28.08 -14.14 -7.16
C PRO A 210 -28.60 -14.03 -5.72
N GLU A 211 -29.80 -14.55 -5.47
CA GLU A 211 -30.23 -14.81 -4.09
C GLU A 211 -29.27 -15.78 -3.40
N GLY A 212 -29.08 -15.60 -2.10
CA GLY A 212 -28.21 -16.49 -1.33
C GLY A 212 -27.68 -15.86 -0.07
N THR A 213 -26.71 -16.56 0.53
CA THR A 213 -26.01 -16.16 1.74
C THR A 213 -24.61 -15.68 1.39
N TYR A 214 -24.22 -14.53 1.91
CA TYR A 214 -22.98 -13.86 1.56
C TYR A 214 -22.20 -13.43 2.80
N LYS A 215 -20.88 -13.61 2.80
CA LYS A 215 -19.99 -12.86 3.68
C LYS A 215 -19.76 -11.47 3.11
N ILE A 216 -19.53 -10.50 3.99
CA ILE A 216 -19.31 -9.10 3.61
C ILE A 216 -17.86 -8.72 3.86
N LYS A 217 -17.17 -8.31 2.80
CA LYS A 217 -15.85 -7.71 2.86
C LYS A 217 -15.99 -6.23 2.57
N VAL A 218 -15.52 -5.40 3.48
CA VAL A 218 -15.44 -3.95 3.30
C VAL A 218 -14.00 -3.57 3.06
N VAL A 219 -13.73 -2.90 1.95
CA VAL A 219 -12.43 -2.38 1.58
C VAL A 219 -12.48 -0.87 1.64
N ASN A 220 -11.51 -0.26 2.29
CA ASN A 220 -11.37 1.18 2.26
C ASN A 220 -9.89 1.57 2.22
N TYR A 221 -9.50 2.16 1.09
CA TYR A 221 -8.14 2.55 0.78
C TYR A 221 -7.15 1.38 0.94
N SER A 222 -6.29 1.36 1.96
CA SER A 222 -5.29 0.30 2.17
C SER A 222 -5.70 -0.76 3.20
N ARG A 223 -6.96 -0.72 3.65
CA ARG A 223 -7.48 -1.63 4.68
C ARG A 223 -8.67 -2.41 4.14
N ALA A 224 -8.80 -3.64 4.62
CA ALA A 224 -9.93 -4.49 4.35
C ALA A 224 -10.36 -5.20 5.63
N VAL A 225 -11.66 -5.34 5.83
CA VAL A 225 -12.27 -6.07 6.94
C VAL A 225 -13.25 -7.06 6.35
N LEU A 226 -13.13 -8.34 6.71
CA LEU A 226 -14.12 -9.36 6.45
C LEU A 226 -14.98 -9.49 7.69
N LEU A 227 -16.29 -9.23 7.56
CA LEU A 227 -17.24 -9.41 8.65
C LEU A 227 -17.41 -10.89 8.99
N GLU A 228 -17.65 -11.16 10.27
CA GLU A 228 -17.84 -12.51 10.77
C GLU A 228 -19.22 -13.05 10.38
N LYS A 229 -20.25 -12.19 10.47
CA LYS A 229 -21.63 -12.58 10.16
C LYS A 229 -21.90 -12.56 8.66
N THR A 230 -22.81 -13.44 8.25
CA THR A 230 -23.33 -13.48 6.89
C THR A 230 -24.64 -12.69 6.79
N ILE A 231 -24.94 -12.24 5.59
CA ILE A 231 -26.26 -11.69 5.25
C ILE A 231 -26.96 -12.60 4.25
N ARG A 232 -28.28 -12.53 4.22
CA ARG A 232 -29.10 -13.20 3.20
C ARG A 232 -29.70 -12.16 2.26
N ILE A 233 -29.44 -12.32 0.97
CA ILE A 233 -30.03 -11.50 -0.10
C ILE A 233 -31.21 -12.25 -0.69
N LEU A 234 -32.36 -11.58 -0.75
CA LEU A 234 -33.60 -12.07 -1.35
C LEU A 234 -34.20 -11.02 -2.28
N TYR A 235 -34.79 -11.48 -3.37
CA TYR A 235 -35.55 -10.70 -4.33
C TYR A 235 -37.00 -11.15 -4.27
N PRO A 236 -37.91 -10.37 -3.66
CA PRO A 236 -39.32 -10.68 -3.65
C PRO A 236 -39.80 -10.87 -5.09
N VAL A 237 -40.38 -12.02 -5.37
CA VAL A 237 -41.17 -12.24 -6.58
C VAL A 237 -42.52 -11.59 -6.30
N ASN A 238 -42.90 -10.59 -7.10
CA ASN A 238 -44.27 -10.05 -7.05
C ASN A 238 -45.29 -11.13 -7.42
#